data_AF-A0A9C9UBC1-F1
#
_entry.id   AF-A0A9C9UBC1-F1
#
_cell.length_a   1.000
_cell.length_b   1.000
_cell.length_c   1.000
_cell.angle_alpha   90.00
_cell.angle_beta   90.00
_cell.angle_gamma   90.00
#
_symmetry.space_group_name_H-M   'P 1'
#
loop_
_entity.id
_entity.type
_entity.pdbx_description
1 polymer ?
#
loop_
_entity_poly.entity_id
_entity_poly.type
_entity_poly.pdbx_seq_one_letter_code
_entity_poly.pdbx_strand_id
1 'polypeptide(L)'
;MNAFAFPLVFLFVPGLPLAFEPPEQNVTRRPPRDAHEPMLTPHHIWRVAFVSIILMSGTFGLFLWDMEQGVSIEHARTVAVNTLVIFEIFYLLNSRYITDSVFNRAGLTSNRYVLIAIGILITFQFGFTYLAPMQSLFGTMAIDFNIWLRILLVASSVLFLVELEKYFVRYMDQNR
;
A
#
# COMPACT_ATOMS: atom_id res chain seq x y z
N MET A 1 -25.06 -7.38 -7.48
CA MET A 1 -24.69 -7.36 -6.05
C MET A 1 -23.61 -8.43 -5.89
N ASN A 2 -22.32 -8.23 -6.22
CA ASN A 2 -21.30 -7.68 -5.33
C ASN A 2 -19.91 -7.62 -6.01
N ALA A 3 -19.72 -6.75 -7.01
CA ALA A 3 -18.37 -6.51 -7.59
C ALA A 3 -17.56 -5.43 -6.81
N PHE A 4 -18.19 -4.73 -5.87
CA PHE A 4 -17.57 -3.65 -5.09
C PHE A 4 -17.14 -4.06 -3.67
N ALA A 5 -17.59 -5.21 -3.16
CA ALA A 5 -17.31 -5.62 -1.77
C ALA A 5 -15.90 -6.18 -1.56
N PHE A 6 -15.26 -6.71 -2.61
CA PHE A 6 -13.94 -7.32 -2.53
C PHE A 6 -12.77 -6.31 -2.57
N PRO A 7 -12.79 -5.24 -3.39
CA PRO A 7 -11.79 -4.17 -3.26
C PRO A 7 -11.80 -3.53 -1.86
N LEU A 8 -12.96 -3.50 -1.18
CA LEU A 8 -13.02 -3.07 0.21
C LEU A 8 -12.18 -3.95 1.14
N VAL A 9 -12.18 -5.27 0.99
CA VAL A 9 -11.35 -6.16 1.81
C VAL A 9 -9.86 -5.81 1.64
N PHE A 10 -9.41 -5.59 0.41
CA PHE A 10 -8.03 -5.20 0.15
C PHE A 10 -7.66 -3.80 0.69
N LEU A 11 -8.64 -2.90 0.79
CA LEU A 11 -8.46 -1.57 1.39
C LEU A 11 -8.50 -1.58 2.93
N PHE A 12 -9.28 -2.48 3.54
CA PHE A 12 -9.43 -2.56 5.00
C PHE A 12 -8.35 -3.39 5.69
N VAL A 13 -7.90 -4.47 5.05
CA VAL A 13 -6.91 -5.39 5.64
C VAL A 13 -5.57 -4.72 5.99
N PRO A 14 -5.04 -3.74 5.22
CA PRO A 14 -3.82 -3.01 5.59
C PRO A 14 -3.94 -2.22 6.91
N GLY A 15 -5.12 -1.68 7.22
CA GLY A 15 -5.34 -0.85 8.41
C GLY A 15 -5.53 -1.65 9.70
N LEU A 16 -6.06 -2.87 9.63
CA LEU A 16 -6.38 -3.69 10.81
C LEU A 16 -5.16 -4.03 11.69
N PRO A 17 -4.00 -4.45 11.14
CA PRO A 17 -2.82 -4.74 11.95
C PRO A 17 -2.32 -3.54 12.75
N LEU A 18 -2.44 -2.33 12.20
CA LEU A 18 -2.05 -1.08 12.89
C LEU A 18 -2.95 -0.81 14.10
N ALA A 19 -4.23 -1.19 14.04
CA ALA A 19 -5.15 -1.08 15.17
C ALA A 19 -4.82 -2.04 16.33
N PHE A 20 -4.09 -3.13 16.05
CA PHE A 20 -3.66 -4.12 17.04
C PHE A 20 -2.16 -4.01 17.37
N GLU A 21 -1.47 -2.96 16.92
CA GLU A 21 -0.07 -2.75 17.25
C GLU A 21 0.07 -2.40 18.75
N PRO A 22 0.91 -3.12 19.51
CA PRO A 22 1.00 -2.93 20.96
C PRO A 22 1.42 -1.49 21.27
N PRO A 23 0.81 -0.85 22.30
CA PRO A 23 1.12 0.51 22.65
C PRO A 23 2.61 0.65 23.01
N GLU A 24 3.22 1.74 22.56
CA GLU A 24 4.64 2.00 22.80
C GLU A 24 4.94 2.03 24.31
N GLN A 25 6.10 1.47 24.71
CA GLN A 25 6.47 1.24 26.12
C GLN A 25 6.50 2.51 27.01
N ASN A 26 6.42 3.71 26.40
CA ASN A 26 6.40 5.00 27.09
C ASN A 26 5.08 5.77 26.91
N VAL A 27 3.98 5.13 26.51
CA VAL A 27 2.70 5.82 26.23
C VAL A 27 2.17 6.62 27.43
N THR A 28 2.39 6.12 28.65
CA THR A 28 1.97 6.78 29.90
C THR A 28 2.90 7.89 30.37
N ARG A 29 4.10 8.01 29.77
CA ARG A 29 5.08 9.07 30.06
C ARG A 29 4.93 10.28 29.13
N ARG A 30 4.09 10.17 28.10
CA ARG A 30 3.81 11.28 27.18
C ARG A 30 2.74 12.18 27.81
N PRO A 31 2.91 13.51 27.75
CA PRO A 31 1.86 14.42 28.17
C PRO A 31 0.59 14.18 27.34
N PRO A 32 -0.61 14.37 27.93
CA PRO A 32 -1.88 14.26 27.20
C PRO A 32 -1.85 15.13 25.94
N ARG A 33 -2.32 14.60 24.82
CA ARG A 33 -2.39 15.36 23.56
C ARG A 33 -3.32 16.56 23.76
N ASP A 34 -2.89 17.73 23.32
CA ASP A 34 -3.69 18.95 23.38
C ASP A 34 -5.00 18.75 22.60
N ALA A 35 -6.13 19.08 23.22
CA ALA A 35 -7.45 18.93 22.61
C ALA A 35 -7.65 19.86 21.40
N HIS A 36 -6.82 20.90 21.28
CA HIS A 36 -6.85 21.85 20.17
C HIS A 36 -5.92 21.48 19.01
N GLU A 37 -5.09 20.44 19.14
CA GLU A 37 -4.27 19.98 18.03
C GLU A 37 -5.12 19.27 16.97
N PRO A 38 -5.09 19.72 15.70
CA PRO A 38 -5.82 19.05 14.63
C PRO A 38 -5.26 17.64 14.42
N MET A 39 -6.15 16.64 14.37
CA MET A 39 -5.77 15.25 14.09
C MET A 39 -5.09 15.08 12.73
N LEU A 40 -5.46 15.94 11.76
CA LEU A 40 -4.87 16.03 10.43
C LEU A 40 -4.08 17.33 10.31
N THR A 41 -2.76 17.25 10.42
CA THR A 41 -1.88 18.38 10.15
C THR A 41 -1.75 18.58 8.63
N PRO A 42 -1.40 19.79 8.15
CA PRO A 42 -1.17 20.04 6.73
C PRO A 42 -0.18 19.07 6.08
N HIS A 43 0.84 18.63 6.84
CA HIS A 43 1.80 17.62 6.41
C HIS A 43 1.14 16.26 6.15
N HIS A 44 0.22 15.82 7.01
CA HIS A 44 -0.53 14.57 6.78
C HIS A 44 -1.40 14.65 5.52
N ILE A 45 -2.04 15.80 5.27
CA ILE A 45 -2.87 16.02 4.07
C ILE A 45 -1.99 15.98 2.81
N TRP A 46 -0.84 16.65 2.84
CA TRP A 46 0.13 16.60 1.75
C TRP A 46 0.56 15.18 1.41
N ARG A 47 0.91 14.39 2.44
CA ARG A 47 1.34 13.00 2.26
C ARG A 47 0.25 12.13 1.63
N VAL A 48 -1.01 12.30 2.05
CA VAL A 48 -2.14 11.58 1.45
C VAL A 48 -2.29 11.95 -0.02
N ALA A 49 -2.21 13.23 -0.37
CA ALA A 49 -2.28 13.68 -1.76
C ALA A 49 -1.12 13.14 -2.60
N PHE A 50 0.10 13.21 -2.09
CA PHE A 50 1.32 12.72 -2.74
C PHE A 50 1.23 11.23 -3.05
N VAL A 51 0.90 10.41 -2.05
CA VAL A 51 0.76 8.95 -2.22
C VAL A 51 -0.38 8.63 -3.18
N SER A 52 -1.51 9.34 -3.10
CA SER A 52 -2.64 9.13 -4.01
C SER A 52 -2.25 9.38 -5.48
N ILE A 53 -1.45 10.40 -5.76
CA ILE A 53 -0.95 10.70 -7.11
C ILE A 53 -0.02 9.59 -7.62
N ILE A 54 0.85 9.05 -6.76
CA ILE A 54 1.75 7.94 -7.11
C ILE A 54 0.94 6.69 -7.45
N LEU A 55 0.00 6.30 -6.58
CA LEU A 55 -0.85 5.13 -6.79
C LEU A 55 -1.71 5.29 -8.06
N MET A 56 -2.28 6.48 -8.26
CA MET A 56 -3.06 6.79 -9.46
C MET A 56 -2.19 6.68 -10.71
N SER A 57 -1.05 7.35 -10.77
CA SER A 57 -0.17 7.34 -11.94
C SER A 57 0.41 5.97 -12.25
N GLY A 58 0.82 5.19 -11.24
CA GLY A 58 1.31 3.83 -11.44
C GLY A 58 0.23 2.85 -11.89
N THR A 59 -0.95 2.90 -11.27
CA THR A 59 -2.06 1.99 -11.59
C THR A 59 -2.67 2.31 -12.94
N PHE A 60 -3.01 3.59 -13.20
CA PHE A 60 -3.52 4.00 -14.51
C PHE A 60 -2.46 3.94 -15.59
N GLY A 61 -1.18 4.18 -15.26
CA GLY A 61 -0.08 4.05 -16.21
C GLY A 61 0.04 2.64 -16.76
N LEU A 62 0.03 1.62 -15.89
CA LEU A 62 0.01 0.22 -16.33
C LEU A 62 -1.29 -0.16 -17.05
N PHE A 63 -2.43 0.34 -16.59
CA PHE A 63 -3.71 0.10 -17.27
C PHE A 63 -3.71 0.64 -18.70
N LEU A 64 -3.30 1.89 -18.90
CA LEU A 64 -3.24 2.51 -20.22
C LEU A 64 -2.20 1.83 -21.11
N TRP A 65 -1.05 1.46 -20.55
CA TRP A 65 -0.04 0.69 -21.28
C TRP A 65 -0.61 -0.63 -21.82
N ASP A 66 -1.32 -1.41 -21.00
CA ASP A 66 -1.94 -2.67 -21.44
C ASP A 66 -3.04 -2.43 -22.49
N MET A 67 -3.78 -1.32 -22.40
CA MET A 67 -4.77 -0.94 -23.41
C MET A 67 -4.13 -0.56 -24.75
N GLU A 68 -2.98 0.10 -24.74
CA GLU A 68 -2.21 0.39 -25.97
C GLU A 68 -1.64 -0.86 -26.62
N GLN A 69 -1.32 -1.89 -25.83
CA GLN A 69 -0.88 -3.20 -26.33
C GLN A 69 -2.02 -4.04 -26.94
N GLY A 70 -3.26 -3.53 -26.95
CA GLY A 70 -4.42 -4.22 -27.51
C GLY A 70 -4.91 -5.40 -26.66
N VAL A 71 -4.54 -5.42 -25.37
CA VAL A 71 -4.95 -6.45 -24.42
C VAL A 71 -6.45 -6.29 -24.08
N SER A 72 -7.12 -7.35 -23.62
CA SER A 72 -8.53 -7.24 -23.21
C SER A 72 -8.70 -6.32 -21.99
N ILE A 73 -9.84 -5.63 -21.92
CA ILE A 73 -10.16 -4.72 -20.80
C ILE A 73 -10.23 -5.44 -19.45
N GLU A 74 -10.61 -6.71 -19.47
CA GLU A 74 -10.65 -7.61 -18.30
C GLU A 74 -9.26 -7.87 -17.74
N HIS A 75 -8.31 -8.13 -18.62
CA HIS A 75 -6.91 -8.34 -18.24
C HIS A 75 -6.29 -7.04 -17.73
N ALA A 76 -6.46 -5.91 -18.43
CA ALA A 76 -5.95 -4.62 -17.96
C ALA A 76 -6.55 -4.21 -16.59
N ARG A 77 -7.84 -4.48 -16.37
CA ARG A 77 -8.48 -4.29 -15.06
C ARG A 77 -7.85 -5.18 -13.98
N THR A 78 -7.54 -6.43 -14.32
CA THR A 78 -6.86 -7.35 -13.40
C THR A 78 -5.48 -6.83 -13.02
N VAL A 79 -4.72 -6.32 -13.99
CA VAL A 79 -3.42 -5.69 -13.75
C VAL A 79 -3.55 -4.46 -12.86
N ALA A 80 -4.54 -3.59 -13.12
CA ALA A 80 -4.78 -2.41 -12.29
C ALA A 80 -5.09 -2.77 -10.83
N VAL A 81 -5.98 -3.73 -10.59
CA VAL A 81 -6.33 -4.17 -9.22
C VAL A 81 -5.12 -4.80 -8.53
N ASN A 82 -4.38 -5.67 -9.21
CA ASN A 82 -3.16 -6.26 -8.66
C ASN A 82 -2.12 -5.18 -8.33
N THR A 83 -1.95 -4.19 -9.21
CA THR A 83 -1.04 -3.06 -8.99
C THR A 83 -1.40 -2.26 -7.75
N LEU A 84 -2.67 -1.92 -7.59
CA LEU A 84 -3.16 -1.19 -6.42
C LEU A 84 -2.88 -1.96 -5.12
N VAL A 85 -3.16 -3.26 -5.08
CA VAL A 85 -2.94 -4.06 -3.86
C VAL A 85 -1.46 -4.18 -3.51
N ILE A 86 -0.59 -4.35 -4.51
CA ILE A 86 0.86 -4.37 -4.26
C ILE A 86 1.37 -2.99 -3.80
N PHE A 87 0.82 -1.89 -4.33
CA PHE A 87 1.10 -0.55 -3.82
C PHE A 87 0.70 -0.42 -2.33
N GLU A 88 -0.49 -0.88 -1.94
CA GLU A 88 -0.93 -0.85 -0.54
C GLU A 88 -0.01 -1.65 0.38
N ILE A 89 0.49 -2.80 -0.07
CA ILE A 89 1.47 -3.60 0.68
C ILE A 89 2.78 -2.83 0.88
N PHE A 90 3.32 -2.22 -0.18
CA PHE A 90 4.53 -1.39 -0.07
C PHE A 90 4.31 -0.13 0.77
N TYR A 91 3.13 0.49 0.66
CA TYR A 91 2.76 1.65 1.46
C TYR A 91 2.59 1.28 2.93
N LEU A 92 1.99 0.13 3.25
CA LEU A 92 1.91 -0.39 4.63
C LEU A 92 3.30 -0.59 5.23
N LEU A 93 4.23 -1.16 4.46
CA LEU A 93 5.63 -1.29 4.88
C LEU A 93 6.26 0.07 5.16
N ASN A 94 5.97 1.09 4.34
CA ASN A 94 6.48 2.45 4.54
C ASN A 94 5.81 3.16 5.74
N SER A 95 4.51 2.99 5.92
CA SER A 95 3.71 3.60 6.99
C SER A 95 3.99 3.01 8.36
N ARG A 96 4.61 1.83 8.45
CA ARG A 96 5.10 1.29 9.73
C ARG A 96 6.29 2.09 10.28
N TYR A 97 7.15 2.63 9.41
CA TYR A 97 8.32 3.41 9.80
C TYR A 97 8.03 4.91 9.63
N ILE A 98 7.11 5.47 10.43
CA ILE A 98 6.75 6.90 10.34
C ILE A 98 7.95 7.80 10.64
N THR A 99 8.85 7.38 11.55
CA THR A 99 10.01 8.17 12.03
C THR A 99 11.38 7.54 11.80
N ASP A 100 11.47 6.22 11.57
CA ASP A 100 12.72 5.52 11.25
C ASP A 100 12.87 5.19 9.75
N SER A 101 14.08 4.87 9.29
CA SER A 101 14.28 4.43 7.90
C SER A 101 13.89 2.95 7.74
N VAL A 102 13.23 2.61 6.63
CA VAL A 102 12.76 1.25 6.31
C VAL A 102 13.92 0.24 6.24
N PHE A 103 15.15 0.72 6.05
CA PHE A 103 16.37 -0.09 5.96
C PHE A 103 16.94 -0.58 7.30
N ASN A 104 16.32 -0.27 8.44
CA ASN A 104 16.79 -0.81 9.72
C ASN A 104 16.43 -2.32 9.83
N ARG A 105 17.43 -3.19 9.64
CA ARG A 105 17.29 -4.66 9.66
C ARG A 105 16.66 -5.21 10.95
N ALA A 106 16.77 -4.49 12.07
CA ALA A 106 16.14 -4.88 13.34
C ALA A 106 14.62 -4.65 13.36
N GLY A 107 14.10 -3.69 12.59
CA GLY A 107 12.67 -3.41 12.49
C GLY A 107 11.93 -4.39 11.58
N LEU A 108 12.59 -4.86 10.51
CA LEU A 108 11.97 -5.65 9.42
C LEU A 108 11.35 -6.96 9.93
N THR A 109 11.94 -7.57 10.96
CA THR A 109 11.50 -8.85 11.55
C THR A 109 10.81 -8.70 12.91
N SER A 110 10.79 -7.51 13.52
CA SER A 110 10.35 -7.36 14.91
C SER A 110 8.83 -7.45 15.12
N ASN A 111 7.99 -7.23 14.10
CA ASN A 111 6.52 -7.33 14.24
C ASN A 111 5.93 -8.39 13.30
N ARG A 112 5.71 -9.59 13.86
CA ARG A 112 5.11 -10.74 13.18
C ARG A 112 3.70 -10.48 12.62
N TYR A 113 2.92 -9.56 13.22
CA TYR A 113 1.54 -9.31 12.79
C TYR A 113 1.45 -8.66 11.41
N VAL A 114 2.41 -7.80 11.08
CA VAL A 114 2.52 -7.17 9.75
C VAL A 114 2.88 -8.20 8.68
N LEU A 115 3.83 -9.10 8.98
CA LEU A 115 4.18 -10.20 8.08
C LEU A 115 3.00 -11.16 7.86
N ILE A 116 2.23 -11.45 8.92
CA ILE A 116 1.00 -12.23 8.81
C ILE A 116 -0.03 -11.51 7.93
N ALA A 117 -0.23 -10.21 8.12
CA ALA A 117 -1.16 -9.43 7.31
C ALA A 117 -0.78 -9.39 5.83
N ILE A 118 0.52 -9.19 5.53
CA ILE A 118 1.04 -9.26 4.16
C ILE A 118 0.84 -10.67 3.59
N GLY A 119 1.12 -11.73 4.37
CA GLY A 119 0.89 -13.12 3.95
C GLY A 119 -0.58 -13.41 3.64
N ILE A 120 -1.50 -12.91 4.47
CA ILE A 120 -2.95 -12.98 4.23
C ILE A 120 -3.30 -12.23 2.94
N LEU A 121 -2.86 -10.97 2.80
CA LEU A 121 -3.11 -10.16 1.60
C LEU A 121 -2.65 -10.85 0.32
N ILE A 122 -1.42 -11.38 0.31
CA ILE A 122 -0.87 -12.12 -0.83
C ILE A 122 -1.71 -13.35 -1.13
N THR A 123 -2.09 -14.14 -0.11
CA THR A 123 -2.93 -15.33 -0.28
C THR A 123 -4.28 -14.99 -0.91
N PHE A 124 -4.95 -13.95 -0.38
CA PHE A 124 -6.21 -13.45 -0.94
C PHE A 124 -6.03 -12.89 -2.36
N GLN A 125 -4.90 -12.24 -2.65
CA GLN A 125 -4.58 -11.70 -3.97
C GLN A 125 -4.44 -12.81 -5.02
N PHE A 126 -3.73 -13.89 -4.70
CA PHE A 126 -3.64 -15.06 -5.56
C PHE A 126 -5.00 -15.73 -5.73
N GLY A 127 -5.78 -15.86 -4.65
CA GLY A 127 -7.15 -16.37 -4.72
C GLY A 127 -8.04 -15.55 -5.66
N PHE A 128 -7.99 -14.22 -5.57
CA PHE A 128 -8.75 -13.32 -6.42
C PHE A 128 -8.37 -13.43 -7.90
N THR A 129 -7.09 -13.64 -8.19
CA THR A 129 -6.56 -13.66 -9.56
C THR A 129 -6.78 -15.00 -10.26
N TYR A 130 -6.67 -16.12 -9.54
CA TYR A 130 -6.64 -17.46 -10.14
C TYR A 130 -7.88 -18.33 -9.84
N LEU A 131 -8.76 -17.96 -8.91
CA LEU A 131 -9.97 -18.74 -8.65
C LEU A 131 -11.04 -18.47 -9.73
N ALA A 132 -11.50 -19.53 -10.39
CA ALA A 132 -12.58 -19.49 -11.38
C ALA A 132 -13.86 -18.72 -10.95
N PRO A 133 -14.40 -18.87 -9.72
CA PRO A 133 -15.53 -18.06 -9.29
C PRO A 133 -15.21 -16.56 -9.21
N MET A 134 -13.96 -16.19 -8.88
CA MET A 134 -13.55 -14.79 -8.82
C MET A 134 -13.38 -14.22 -10.23
N GLN A 135 -12.82 -15.00 -11.16
CA GLN A 135 -12.72 -14.64 -12.58
C GLN A 135 -14.09 -14.38 -13.21
N SER A 136 -15.06 -15.26 -12.94
CA SER A 136 -16.43 -15.09 -13.45
C SER A 136 -17.19 -13.92 -12.81
N LEU A 137 -16.93 -13.62 -11.52
CA LEU A 137 -17.66 -12.56 -10.80
C LEU A 137 -17.12 -11.15 -11.06
N PHE A 138 -15.80 -11.02 -11.23
CA PHE A 138 -15.12 -9.73 -11.38
C PHE A 138 -14.61 -9.46 -12.80
N GLY A 139 -14.74 -10.44 -13.69
CA GLY A 139 -14.16 -10.38 -15.03
C GLY A 139 -12.64 -10.28 -14.96
N THR A 140 -12.02 -11.08 -14.09
CA THR A 140 -10.55 -11.12 -13.95
C THR A 140 -9.95 -12.20 -14.83
N MET A 141 -8.72 -11.97 -15.27
CA MET A 141 -7.98 -12.91 -16.12
C MET A 141 -6.70 -13.33 -15.42
N ALA A 142 -6.28 -14.58 -15.61
CA ALA A 142 -4.98 -15.03 -15.14
C ALA A 142 -3.87 -14.17 -15.77
N ILE A 143 -2.95 -13.70 -14.93
CA ILE A 143 -1.81 -12.87 -15.34
C ILE A 143 -0.53 -13.69 -15.29
N ASP A 144 0.32 -13.47 -16.29
CA ASP A 144 1.62 -14.10 -16.40
C ASP A 144 2.62 -13.58 -15.36
N PHE A 145 3.64 -14.39 -15.09
CA PHE A 145 4.73 -14.03 -14.18
C PHE A 145 5.47 -12.74 -14.59
N ASN A 146 5.61 -12.50 -15.90
CA ASN A 146 6.24 -11.28 -16.41
C ASN A 146 5.45 -10.01 -16.04
N ILE A 147 4.12 -10.10 -16.00
CA ILE A 147 3.27 -8.99 -15.61
C ILE A 147 3.39 -8.74 -14.11
N TRP A 148 3.45 -9.81 -13.30
CA TRP A 148 3.75 -9.70 -11.88
C TRP A 148 5.06 -8.95 -11.60
N LEU A 149 6.12 -9.22 -12.38
CA LEU A 149 7.38 -8.49 -12.26
C LEU A 149 7.24 -6.99 -12.59
N ARG A 150 6.48 -6.65 -13.63
CA ARG A 150 6.19 -5.24 -13.98
C ARG A 150 5.42 -4.55 -12.88
N ILE A 151 4.39 -5.21 -12.34
CA ILE A 151 3.61 -4.71 -11.21
C ILE A 151 4.51 -4.46 -10.00
N LEU A 152 5.34 -5.43 -9.63
CA LEU A 152 6.28 -5.28 -8.51
C LEU A 152 7.25 -4.13 -8.72
N LEU A 153 7.79 -3.98 -9.94
CA LEU A 153 8.72 -2.89 -10.27
C LEU A 153 8.05 -1.53 -10.13
N VAL A 154 6.87 -1.35 -10.74
CA VAL A 154 6.11 -0.09 -10.64
C VAL A 154 5.68 0.17 -9.21
N ALA A 155 5.16 -0.84 -8.51
CA ALA A 155 4.68 -0.69 -7.15
C ALA A 155 5.80 -0.37 -6.14
N SER A 156 7.01 -0.89 -6.36
CA SER A 156 8.17 -0.58 -5.52
C SER A 156 8.54 0.91 -5.53
N SER A 157 8.16 1.65 -6.57
CA SER A 157 8.43 3.09 -6.68
C SER A 157 7.86 3.89 -5.51
N VAL A 158 6.71 3.50 -4.95
CA VAL A 158 6.12 4.19 -3.79
C VAL A 158 7.03 4.11 -2.57
N LEU A 159 7.75 3.01 -2.39
CA LEU A 159 8.67 2.84 -1.28
C LEU A 159 9.82 3.86 -1.40
N PHE A 160 10.42 3.97 -2.58
CA PHE A 160 11.51 4.91 -2.83
C PHE A 160 11.05 6.37 -2.74
N LEU A 161 9.91 6.71 -3.36
CA LEU A 161 9.39 8.08 -3.38
C LEU A 161 9.01 8.58 -1.99
N VAL A 162 8.35 7.74 -1.18
CA VAL A 162 7.98 8.14 0.19
C VAL A 162 9.19 8.14 1.12
N GLU A 163 10.17 7.26 0.94
CA GLU A 163 11.41 7.32 1.71
C GLU A 163 12.23 8.59 1.39
N LEU A 164 12.26 9.00 0.12
CA LEU A 164 12.85 10.28 -0.29
C LEU A 164 12.13 11.47 0.36
N GLU A 165 10.79 11.49 0.35
CA GLU A 165 9.99 12.51 1.03
C GLU A 165 10.37 12.60 2.52
N LYS A 166 10.43 11.46 3.23
CA LYS A 166 10.86 11.43 4.64
C LYS A 166 12.27 11.98 4.83
N TYR A 167 13.20 11.64 3.94
CA TYR A 167 14.57 12.13 3.99
C TYR A 167 14.63 13.65 3.86
N PHE A 168 13.89 14.23 2.91
CA PHE A 168 13.81 15.69 2.75
C PHE A 168 13.18 16.39 3.95
N VAL A 169 12.09 15.84 4.50
CA VAL A 169 11.44 16.39 5.70
C VAL A 169 12.38 16.37 6.90
N ARG A 170 13.09 15.25 7.15
CA ARG A 170 14.09 15.15 8.23
C ARG A 170 15.24 16.14 8.05
N TYR A 171 15.71 16.32 6.82
CA TYR A 171 16.77 17.28 6.52
C TYR A 171 16.32 18.72 6.78
N MET A 172 15.08 19.07 6.41
CA MET A 172 14.53 20.41 6.65
C MET A 172 14.29 20.69 8.14
N ASP A 173 13.82 19.70 8.92
CA ASP A 173 13.61 19.86 10.36
C ASP A 173 14.91 19.91 11.16
N GLN A 174 15.99 19.27 10.71
CA GLN A 174 17.32 19.38 11.34
C GLN A 174 18.01 20.72 11.08
N ASN A 175 17.62 21.43 10.03
CA ASN A 175 18.23 22.69 9.61
C ASN A 175 17.46 23.92 10.11
N ARG A 176 16.53 23.73 11.06
CA ARG A 176 15.65 24.75 11.63
C ARG A 176 15.82 24.80 13.15
#